data_AF-A0A0C9TCZ8-F1
#
_entry.id   AF-A0A0C9TCZ8-F1
#
_cell.length_a   1.000
_cell.length_b   1.000
_cell.length_c   1.000
_cell.angle_alpha   90.00
_cell.angle_beta   90.00
_cell.angle_gamma   90.00
#
_symmetry.space_group_name_H-M   'P 1'
#
loop_
_entity.id
_entity.type
_entity.pdbx_description
1 polymer ?
#
loop_
_entity_poly.entity_id
_entity_poly.type
_entity_poly.pdbx_seq_one_letter_code
_entity_poly.pdbx_strand_id
1 'polypeptide(L)'
;MSVKPRPYIKKCTLTLCWTITLRNLPISAGFPPFFSDFDQLPDVPLPCKGVPLDWPVGTIFETYPWTQHEYGAKSLGYHFCAVEMDGRTFQIRSNSCTQNAGRGMEACLECLSTQTTKARLQIEERARAASPHTPYQFLTHQQLRELLRSTTKDLNEYKLKVLGLSRKLSTMIRRLTDSKRLIMAIASCEYPRVSQLIGVALRQGASWRAIIMMIQGAVEKLSHSRGYTTKDFELARLV
;
A
#
# COMPACT_ATOMS: atom_id res chain seq x y z
N MET A 1 -0.01 16.64 -20.24
CA MET A 1 1.35 16.62 -19.68
C MET A 1 1.98 15.27 -20.01
N SER A 2 2.91 15.26 -20.97
CA SER A 2 3.47 14.05 -21.57
C SER A 2 4.72 13.61 -20.81
N VAL A 3 4.69 12.42 -20.21
CA VAL A 3 5.80 11.86 -19.43
C VAL A 3 6.69 11.05 -20.38
N LYS A 4 7.91 11.52 -20.61
CA LYS A 4 8.93 10.81 -21.40
C LYS A 4 9.45 9.58 -20.62
N PRO A 5 9.65 8.43 -21.27
CA PRO A 5 10.28 7.26 -20.63
C PRO A 5 11.80 7.44 -20.53
N ARG A 6 12.39 6.98 -19.41
CA ARG A 6 13.85 6.93 -19.18
C ARG A 6 14.46 5.69 -19.87
N PRO A 7 15.70 5.77 -20.37
CA PRO A 7 16.34 4.68 -21.09
C PRO A 7 16.87 3.58 -20.15
N TYR A 8 16.79 2.35 -20.66
CA TYR A 8 17.32 1.10 -20.09
C TYR A 8 18.85 1.14 -19.95
N ILE A 9 19.37 0.82 -18.76
CA ILE A 9 20.80 0.56 -18.53
C ILE A 9 21.08 -0.92 -18.84
N LYS A 10 21.98 -1.16 -19.79
CA LYS A 10 22.46 -2.49 -20.20
C LYS A 10 23.35 -3.10 -19.10
N LYS A 11 23.13 -4.38 -18.81
CA LYS A 11 23.97 -5.22 -17.95
C LYS A 11 25.28 -5.55 -18.68
N CYS A 12 26.42 -5.23 -18.09
CA CYS A 12 27.72 -5.78 -18.47
C CYS A 12 28.05 -6.96 -17.54
N THR A 13 27.99 -8.18 -18.08
CA THR A 13 28.55 -9.39 -17.48
C THR A 13 30.02 -9.51 -17.87
N LEU A 14 30.92 -9.32 -16.90
CA LEU A 14 32.34 -9.67 -17.04
C LEU A 14 32.60 -10.92 -16.19
N THR A 15 32.66 -12.06 -16.86
CA THR A 15 33.10 -13.34 -16.32
C THR A 15 34.61 -13.42 -16.53
N LEU A 16 35.40 -13.27 -15.47
CA LEU A 16 36.84 -13.56 -15.51
C LEU A 16 37.10 -14.80 -14.66
N CYS A 17 37.37 -15.89 -15.38
CA CYS A 17 37.81 -17.16 -14.85
C CYS A 17 39.34 -17.10 -14.73
N TRP A 18 39.88 -17.10 -13.51
CA TRP A 18 41.31 -17.25 -13.26
C TRP A 18 41.56 -18.65 -12.70
N THR A 19 42.04 -19.55 -13.56
CA THR A 19 42.62 -20.84 -13.18
C THR A 19 44.06 -20.61 -12.72
N ILE A 20 44.27 -20.58 -11.40
CA ILE A 20 45.60 -20.55 -10.80
C ILE A 20 46.17 -21.98 -10.81
N THR A 21 47.23 -22.18 -11.58
CA THR A 21 48.00 -23.42 -11.63
C THR A 21 49.00 -23.43 -10.48
N LEU A 22 48.73 -24.23 -9.44
CA LEU A 22 49.67 -24.47 -8.34
C LEU A 22 50.81 -25.38 -8.83
N ARG A 23 52.01 -24.82 -9.00
CA ARG A 23 53.25 -25.58 -9.18
C ARG A 23 53.77 -26.02 -7.81
N ASN A 24 53.96 -27.33 -7.68
CA ASN A 24 54.72 -27.99 -6.62
C ASN A 24 56.13 -27.41 -6.53
N LEU A 25 56.52 -26.96 -5.34
CA LEU A 25 57.92 -26.69 -4.98
C LEU A 25 58.36 -27.67 -3.88
N PRO A 26 59.61 -28.18 -3.97
CA PRO A 26 60.11 -29.21 -3.09
C PRO A 26 60.52 -28.69 -1.72
N ILE A 27 60.27 -29.56 -0.75
CA ILE A 27 60.71 -29.57 0.63
C ILE A 27 62.24 -29.74 0.68
N SER A 28 62.95 -28.83 1.36
CA SER A 28 63.98 -29.13 2.38
C SER A 28 64.97 -27.98 2.55
N ALA A 29 65.14 -27.50 3.79
CA ALA A 29 66.44 -27.21 4.40
C ALA A 29 66.21 -26.80 5.86
N GLY A 30 66.81 -27.55 6.79
CA GLY A 30 66.73 -27.28 8.22
C GLY A 30 67.44 -25.97 8.60
N PHE A 31 66.72 -25.13 9.34
CA PHE A 31 67.28 -23.97 10.01
C PHE A 31 67.62 -24.30 11.48
N PRO A 32 68.74 -23.78 12.01
CA PRO A 32 69.16 -23.99 13.39
C PRO A 32 68.24 -23.28 14.41
N PRO A 33 68.20 -23.73 15.67
CA PRO A 33 67.42 -23.10 16.73
C PRO A 33 68.15 -21.82 17.19
N PHE A 34 67.81 -20.68 16.58
CA PHE A 34 68.40 -19.38 16.90
C PHE A 34 67.39 -18.53 17.69
N PHE A 35 67.66 -18.38 18.99
CA PHE A 35 67.21 -17.32 19.90
C PHE A 35 65.71 -16.95 19.90
N SER A 36 64.95 -17.64 20.74
CA SER A 36 63.59 -17.30 21.18
C SER A 36 63.60 -16.22 22.27
N ASP A 37 64.12 -15.03 21.98
CA ASP A 37 64.18 -13.92 22.94
C ASP A 37 63.93 -12.54 22.27
N PHE A 38 63.26 -12.55 21.12
CA PHE A 38 62.78 -11.32 20.47
C PHE A 38 61.31 -11.05 20.83
N ASP A 39 61.12 -9.89 21.45
CA ASP A 39 59.91 -9.06 21.38
C ASP A 39 58.71 -9.42 22.28
N GLN A 40 58.90 -9.27 23.60
CA GLN A 40 57.84 -8.71 24.44
C GLN A 40 57.68 -7.22 24.14
N LEU A 41 57.20 -6.87 22.95
CA LEU A 41 56.67 -5.52 22.73
C LEU A 41 55.52 -5.31 23.73
N PRO A 42 55.45 -4.15 24.41
CA PRO A 42 54.39 -3.87 25.36
C PRO A 42 53.04 -4.07 24.67
N ASP A 43 52.18 -4.88 25.30
CA ASP A 43 50.84 -5.21 24.81
C ASP A 43 49.98 -3.96 24.86
N VAL A 44 50.11 -3.10 23.84
CA VAL A 44 49.28 -1.92 23.72
C VAL A 44 47.89 -2.41 23.28
N PRO A 45 46.85 -2.25 24.13
CA PRO A 45 45.52 -2.69 23.79
C PRO A 45 45.06 -1.97 22.52
N LEU A 46 44.68 -2.74 21.50
CA LEU A 46 44.17 -2.18 20.26
C LEU A 46 42.76 -1.59 20.49
N PRO A 47 42.45 -0.42 19.92
CA PRO A 47 41.12 0.16 20.02
C PRO A 47 40.11 -0.75 19.32
N CYS A 48 39.01 -1.03 20.01
CA CYS A 48 37.90 -1.83 19.49
C CYS A 48 37.29 -1.12 18.27
N LYS A 49 37.40 -1.73 17.10
CA LYS A 49 36.82 -1.18 15.87
C LYS A 49 35.30 -1.37 15.84
N GLY A 50 34.82 -2.44 16.49
CA GLY A 50 33.44 -2.90 16.42
C GLY A 50 33.40 -4.22 15.65
N VAL A 51 32.20 -4.64 15.28
CA VAL A 51 31.99 -5.92 14.61
C VAL A 51 31.31 -5.70 13.27
N PRO A 52 31.81 -6.31 12.18
CA PRO A 52 31.14 -6.28 10.89
C PRO A 52 29.85 -7.13 10.96
N LEU A 53 28.78 -6.60 10.40
CA LEU A 53 27.49 -7.25 10.30
C LEU A 53 27.08 -7.28 8.82
N ASP A 54 26.75 -8.48 8.35
CA ASP A 54 26.20 -8.68 7.01
C ASP A 54 24.68 -8.61 7.03
N TRP A 55 24.11 -7.76 6.18
CA TRP A 55 22.68 -7.56 6.03
C TRP A 55 22.13 -8.38 4.86
N PRO A 56 21.29 -9.40 5.11
CA PRO A 56 20.89 -10.33 4.05
C PRO A 56 19.74 -9.79 3.17
N VAL A 57 19.03 -8.75 3.62
CA VAL A 57 17.80 -8.29 2.97
C VAL A 57 18.09 -7.04 2.15
N GLY A 58 18.61 -7.14 0.92
CA GLY A 58 18.84 -5.96 0.08
C GLY A 58 19.91 -5.00 0.65
N THR A 59 19.67 -3.69 0.57
CA THR A 59 20.58 -2.67 1.12
C THR A 59 20.02 -2.07 2.40
N ILE A 60 20.88 -1.77 3.37
CA ILE A 60 20.45 -1.20 4.65
C ILE A 60 19.72 0.14 4.48
N PHE A 61 19.98 0.88 3.41
CA PHE A 61 19.32 2.16 3.17
C PHE A 61 17.82 2.00 2.88
N GLU A 62 17.40 0.86 2.34
CA GLU A 62 16.01 0.61 1.97
C GLU A 62 15.28 -0.30 2.96
N THR A 63 15.98 -1.28 3.50
CA THR A 63 15.38 -2.40 4.25
C THR A 63 15.77 -2.43 5.71
N TYR A 64 16.66 -1.54 6.17
CA TYR A 64 16.95 -1.44 7.60
C TYR A 64 15.96 -0.49 8.29
N PRO A 65 15.36 -0.86 9.43
CA PRO A 65 14.41 -0.01 10.14
C PRO A 65 15.14 1.02 11.01
N TRP A 66 15.64 2.09 10.38
CA TRP A 66 16.43 3.15 11.03
C TRP A 66 15.76 3.79 12.25
N THR A 67 14.42 3.83 12.26
CA THR A 67 13.60 4.31 13.38
C THR A 67 13.82 3.54 14.69
N GLN A 68 14.35 2.31 14.64
CA GLN A 68 14.66 1.51 15.84
C GLN A 68 15.88 2.01 16.62
N HIS A 69 16.66 2.93 16.06
CA HIS A 69 17.80 3.56 16.74
C HIS A 69 17.43 4.84 17.49
N GLU A 70 16.16 5.21 17.54
CA GLU A 70 15.72 6.37 18.29
C GLU A 70 16.13 6.28 19.77
N TYR A 71 16.55 7.41 20.36
CA TYR A 71 17.05 7.52 21.73
C TYR A 71 15.93 7.24 22.75
N GLY A 72 15.60 5.96 22.94
CA GLY A 72 14.61 5.49 23.90
C GLY A 72 15.14 4.35 24.77
N ALA A 73 14.42 4.05 25.86
CA ALA A 73 14.71 2.96 26.79
C ALA A 73 14.75 1.55 26.15
N LYS A 74 14.35 1.43 24.87
CA LYS A 74 14.38 0.20 24.07
C LYS A 74 15.36 0.30 22.88
N SER A 75 16.48 1.00 23.05
CA SER A 75 17.55 1.01 22.05
C SER A 75 18.06 -0.41 21.81
N LEU A 76 18.56 -0.68 20.60
CA LEU A 76 19.03 -2.01 20.19
C LEU A 76 20.30 -2.49 20.89
N GLY A 77 20.88 -1.65 21.75
CA GLY A 77 22.12 -1.94 22.48
C GLY A 77 23.38 -1.76 21.64
N TYR A 78 23.27 -1.26 20.40
CA TYR A 78 24.41 -0.96 19.54
C TYR A 78 24.13 0.26 18.66
N HIS A 79 25.21 0.86 18.13
CA HIS A 79 25.17 1.94 17.15
C HIS A 79 26.09 1.62 15.96
N PHE A 80 25.89 2.31 14.85
CA PHE A 80 26.70 2.17 13.63
C PHE A 80 28.02 2.95 13.76
N CYS A 81 29.12 2.36 13.28
CA CYS A 81 30.43 3.01 13.19
C CYS A 81 30.82 3.30 11.74
N ALA A 82 30.54 2.36 10.83
CA ALA A 82 30.86 2.49 9.41
C ALA A 82 29.84 1.71 8.59
N VAL A 83 29.63 2.14 7.35
CA VAL A 83 28.76 1.47 6.38
C VAL A 83 29.54 1.35 5.09
N GLU A 84 29.64 0.13 4.55
CA GLU A 84 30.30 -0.09 3.26
C GLU A 84 29.47 0.53 2.12
N MET A 85 30.14 0.85 1.01
CA MET A 85 29.49 1.52 -0.14
C MET A 85 28.35 0.70 -0.75
N ASP A 86 28.39 -0.63 -0.64
CA ASP A 86 27.35 -1.51 -1.14
C ASP A 86 26.10 -1.53 -0.25
N GLY A 87 26.20 -0.99 0.97
CA GLY A 87 25.14 -0.98 1.97
C GLY A 87 24.70 -2.38 2.40
N ARG A 88 25.52 -3.42 2.23
CA ARG A 88 25.22 -4.79 2.69
C ARG A 88 25.98 -5.11 3.95
N THR A 89 27.22 -4.66 4.04
CA THR A 89 28.04 -4.85 5.24
C THR A 89 28.19 -3.51 5.96
N PHE A 90 28.11 -3.56 7.28
CA PHE A 90 28.30 -2.38 8.12
C PHE A 90 28.92 -2.76 9.46
N GLN A 91 29.66 -1.83 10.07
CA GLN A 91 30.26 -2.03 11.37
C GLN A 91 29.36 -1.49 12.47
N ILE A 92 29.12 -2.30 13.49
CA ILE A 92 28.40 -1.91 14.69
C ILE A 92 29.27 -2.00 15.94
N ARG A 93 28.93 -1.18 16.92
CA ARG A 93 29.56 -1.20 18.25
C ARG A 93 28.49 -1.21 19.32
N SER A 94 28.68 -2.08 20.31
CA SER A 94 27.82 -2.15 21.49
C SER A 94 27.84 -0.81 22.23
N ASN A 95 26.69 -0.44 22.81
CA ASN A 95 26.59 0.71 23.69
C ASN A 95 27.39 0.49 25.00
N SER A 96 27.66 -0.77 25.35
CA SER A 96 28.51 -1.17 26.48
C SER A 96 29.95 -1.50 26.06
N CYS A 97 30.41 -1.01 24.91
CA CYS A 97 31.75 -1.31 24.42
C CYS A 97 32.86 -0.86 25.40
N THR A 98 33.76 -1.77 25.74
CA THR A 98 34.95 -1.55 26.58
C THR A 98 36.05 -0.71 25.92
N GLN A 99 35.82 -0.24 24.68
CA GLN A 99 36.75 0.54 23.85
C GLN A 99 38.05 -0.14 23.43
N ASN A 100 38.46 -1.21 24.12
CA ASN A 100 39.66 -1.98 23.84
C ASN A 100 39.30 -3.41 23.44
N ALA A 101 39.91 -3.91 22.36
CA ALA A 101 39.78 -5.30 21.95
C ALA A 101 40.76 -6.19 22.74
N GLY A 102 40.37 -7.46 22.93
CA GLY A 102 41.26 -8.45 23.54
C GLY A 102 42.44 -8.77 22.63
N ARG A 103 43.49 -9.38 23.19
CA ARG A 103 44.67 -9.79 22.42
C ARG A 103 44.27 -10.67 21.24
N GLY A 104 44.66 -10.26 20.03
CA GLY A 104 44.35 -10.96 18.78
C GLY A 104 42.90 -10.83 18.30
N MET A 105 42.08 -9.99 18.93
CA MET A 105 40.71 -9.71 18.51
C MET A 105 40.59 -8.31 17.90
N GLU A 106 39.69 -8.15 16.93
CA GLU A 106 39.38 -6.84 16.34
C GLU A 106 38.27 -6.09 17.12
N ALA A 107 37.52 -6.82 17.95
CA ALA A 107 36.38 -6.33 18.71
C ALA A 107 36.41 -6.84 20.15
N CYS A 108 35.80 -6.10 21.07
CA CYS A 108 35.58 -6.57 22.43
C CYS A 108 34.40 -7.56 22.51
N LEU A 109 34.34 -8.34 23.60
CA LEU A 109 33.29 -9.34 23.83
C LEU A 109 31.87 -8.74 23.80
N GLU A 110 31.72 -7.52 24.34
CA GLU A 110 30.44 -6.80 24.32
C GLU A 110 30.00 -6.43 22.91
N CYS A 111 30.92 -6.14 21.99
CA CYS A 111 30.56 -5.93 20.58
C CYS A 111 30.27 -7.26 19.88
N LEU A 112 31.00 -8.33 20.21
CA LEU A 112 30.80 -9.65 19.63
C LEU A 112 29.40 -10.22 19.97
N SER A 113 28.93 -10.01 21.20
CA SER A 113 27.61 -10.47 21.67
C SER A 113 26.44 -9.79 20.95
N THR A 114 26.64 -8.60 20.35
CA THR A 114 25.58 -7.90 19.59
C THR A 114 25.14 -8.68 18.35
N GLN A 115 26.01 -9.52 17.76
CA GLN A 115 25.68 -10.34 16.59
C GLN A 115 24.64 -11.42 16.88
N THR A 116 24.52 -11.88 18.12
CA THR A 116 23.61 -12.97 18.50
C THR A 116 22.42 -12.48 19.31
N THR A 117 22.30 -11.16 19.48
CA THR A 117 21.22 -10.57 20.27
C THR A 117 19.86 -10.79 19.60
N LYS A 118 18.86 -11.23 20.39
CA LYS A 118 17.49 -11.49 19.93
C LYS A 118 16.88 -10.30 19.18
N ALA A 119 17.14 -9.08 19.65
CA ALA A 119 16.65 -7.85 19.00
C ALA A 119 17.15 -7.72 17.55
N ARG A 120 18.40 -8.09 17.28
CA ARG A 120 18.98 -8.08 15.92
C ARG A 120 18.29 -9.10 15.02
N LEU A 121 18.14 -10.34 15.49
CA LEU A 121 17.45 -11.39 14.74
C LEU A 121 16.01 -11.01 14.40
N GLN A 122 15.30 -10.38 15.33
CA GLN A 122 13.93 -9.90 15.11
C GLN A 122 13.85 -8.74 14.09
N ILE A 123 14.87 -7.89 13.99
CA ILE A 123 14.93 -6.86 12.95
C ILE A 123 15.13 -7.51 11.58
N GLU A 124 16.04 -8.47 11.49
CA GLU A 124 16.30 -9.20 10.26
C GLU A 124 15.05 -9.96 9.77
N GLU A 125 14.38 -10.68 10.67
CA GLU A 125 13.14 -11.40 10.38
C GLU A 125 12.05 -10.45 9.86
N ARG A 126 11.81 -9.34 10.56
CA ARG A 126 10.81 -8.34 10.17
C ARG A 126 11.16 -7.64 8.86
N ALA A 127 12.44 -7.41 8.58
CA ALA A 127 12.87 -6.83 7.33
C ALA A 127 12.52 -7.72 6.13
N ARG A 128 12.58 -9.06 6.29
CA ARG A 128 12.14 -10.01 5.26
C ARG A 128 10.63 -9.97 5.05
N ALA A 129 9.86 -10.08 6.14
CA ALA A 129 8.41 -10.03 6.09
C ALA A 129 7.85 -9.52 7.43
N ALA A 130 7.22 -8.34 7.39
CA ALA A 130 6.49 -7.84 8.54
C ALA A 130 5.11 -8.52 8.64
N SER A 131 4.69 -8.86 9.86
CA SER A 131 3.35 -9.39 10.08
C SER A 131 2.30 -8.30 9.82
N PRO A 132 1.06 -8.69 9.44
CA PRO A 132 -0.06 -7.75 9.39
C PRO A 132 -0.17 -6.98 10.71
N HIS A 133 -0.44 -5.68 10.63
CA HIS A 133 -0.57 -4.78 11.80
C HIS A 133 0.71 -4.56 12.62
N THR A 134 1.88 -4.86 12.08
CA THR A 134 3.15 -4.43 12.69
C THR A 134 3.17 -2.90 12.85
N PRO A 135 3.51 -2.35 14.04
CA PRO A 135 3.59 -0.91 14.24
C PRO A 135 4.61 -0.26 13.30
N TYR A 136 4.29 0.92 12.76
CA TYR A 136 5.08 1.56 11.70
C TYR A 136 6.53 1.84 12.07
N GLN A 137 6.82 2.08 13.35
CA GLN A 137 8.19 2.27 13.84
C GLN A 137 9.11 1.06 13.61
N PHE A 138 8.55 -0.14 13.41
CA PHE A 138 9.30 -1.38 13.17
C PHE A 138 9.38 -1.75 11.68
N LEU A 139 8.72 -0.98 10.81
CA LEU A 139 8.71 -1.23 9.38
C LEU A 139 9.93 -0.60 8.72
N THR A 140 10.38 -1.23 7.64
CA THR A 140 11.47 -0.72 6.82
C THR A 140 10.97 0.38 5.88
N HIS A 141 11.87 1.20 5.34
CA HIS A 141 11.50 2.24 4.37
C HIS A 141 10.80 1.63 3.13
N GLN A 142 11.30 0.49 2.63
CA GLN A 142 10.66 -0.23 1.53
C GLN A 142 9.24 -0.68 1.89
N GLN A 143 9.05 -1.26 3.08
CA GLN A 143 7.73 -1.71 3.55
C GLN A 143 6.74 -0.54 3.70
N LEU A 144 7.20 0.59 4.25
CA LEU A 144 6.39 1.81 4.37
C LEU A 144 5.98 2.37 3.00
N ARG A 145 6.88 2.36 2.01
CA ARG A 145 6.55 2.77 0.63
C ARG A 145 5.49 1.87 0.00
N GLU A 146 5.59 0.57 0.21
CA GLU A 146 4.61 -0.38 -0.33
C GLU A 146 3.26 -0.22 0.35
N LEU A 147 3.24 -0.05 1.67
CA LEU A 147 2.04 0.27 2.43
C LEU A 147 1.38 1.57 1.94
N LEU A 148 2.17 2.62 1.70
CA LEU A 148 1.65 3.88 1.18
C LEU A 148 1.02 3.70 -0.21
N ARG A 149 1.64 2.89 -1.09
CA ARG A 149 1.09 2.57 -2.41
C ARG A 149 -0.22 1.80 -2.32
N SER A 150 -0.29 0.78 -1.47
CA SER A 150 -1.51 -0.01 -1.28
C SER A 150 -2.63 0.85 -0.72
N THR A 151 -2.38 1.64 0.33
CA THR A 151 -3.38 2.56 0.89
C THR A 151 -3.84 3.60 -0.13
N THR A 152 -2.95 4.13 -0.96
CA THR A 152 -3.32 5.08 -2.03
C THR A 152 -4.22 4.43 -3.07
N LYS A 153 -3.94 3.17 -3.43
CA LYS A 153 -4.77 2.38 -4.35
C LYS A 153 -6.17 2.16 -3.77
N ASP A 154 -6.26 1.74 -2.52
CA ASP A 154 -7.54 1.49 -1.84
C ASP A 154 -8.36 2.78 -1.72
N LEU A 155 -7.71 3.90 -1.37
CA LEU A 155 -8.34 5.20 -1.32
C LEU A 155 -8.95 5.60 -2.67
N ASN A 156 -8.23 5.38 -3.78
CA ASN A 156 -8.75 5.64 -5.12
C ASN A 156 -9.94 4.73 -5.47
N GLU A 157 -9.91 3.47 -5.05
CA GLU A 157 -11.04 2.56 -5.22
C GLU A 157 -12.29 3.04 -4.46
N TYR A 158 -12.13 3.44 -3.19
CA TYR A 158 -13.23 3.99 -2.40
C TYR A 158 -13.79 5.29 -2.99
N LYS A 159 -12.93 6.18 -3.53
CA LYS A 159 -13.39 7.38 -4.26
C LYS A 159 -14.29 7.03 -5.44
N LEU A 160 -13.91 6.04 -6.25
CA LEU A 160 -14.72 5.59 -7.37
C LEU A 160 -16.06 4.98 -6.91
N LYS A 161 -16.05 4.20 -5.82
CA LYS A 161 -17.27 3.67 -5.19
C LYS A 161 -18.21 4.79 -4.72
N VAL A 162 -17.68 5.79 -4.01
CA VAL A 162 -18.45 6.95 -3.54
C VAL A 162 -19.05 7.73 -4.72
N LEU A 163 -18.29 7.97 -5.78
CA LEU A 163 -18.78 8.64 -6.99
C LEU A 163 -19.90 7.84 -7.66
N GLY A 164 -19.76 6.51 -7.74
CA GLY A 164 -20.79 5.61 -8.25
C GLY A 164 -22.09 5.68 -7.43
N LEU A 165 -21.98 5.64 -6.10
CA LEU A 165 -23.13 5.76 -5.19
C LEU A 165 -23.80 7.14 -5.28
N SER A 166 -23.03 8.21 -5.35
CA SER A 166 -23.53 9.58 -5.51
C SER A 166 -24.37 9.75 -6.79
N ARG A 167 -23.92 9.18 -7.91
CA ARG A 167 -24.69 9.17 -9.17
C ARG A 167 -25.99 8.37 -9.07
N LYS A 168 -25.95 7.21 -8.40
CA LYS A 168 -27.14 6.38 -8.14
C LYS A 168 -28.15 7.15 -7.28
N LEU A 169 -27.68 7.78 -6.20
CA LEU A 169 -28.51 8.58 -5.31
C LEU A 169 -29.15 9.77 -6.04
N SER A 170 -28.37 10.50 -6.84
CA SER A 170 -28.89 11.61 -7.66
C SER A 170 -30.00 11.16 -8.61
N THR A 171 -29.85 9.97 -9.20
CA THR A 171 -30.88 9.36 -10.06
C THR A 171 -32.15 9.01 -9.26
N MET A 172 -31.99 8.46 -8.05
CA MET A 172 -33.11 8.16 -7.16
C MET A 172 -33.85 9.42 -6.70
N ILE A 173 -33.13 10.48 -6.30
CA ILE A 173 -33.71 11.78 -5.90
C ILE A 173 -34.53 12.38 -7.05
N ARG A 174 -33.99 12.33 -8.27
CA ARG A 174 -34.71 12.80 -9.46
C ARG A 174 -36.01 12.02 -9.66
N ARG A 175 -35.95 10.68 -9.58
CA ARG A 175 -37.15 9.81 -9.66
C ARG A 175 -38.18 10.13 -8.58
N LEU A 176 -37.74 10.33 -7.34
CA LEU A 176 -38.62 10.67 -6.22
C LEU A 176 -39.32 12.02 -6.43
N THR A 177 -38.58 13.01 -6.94
CA THR A 177 -39.10 14.35 -7.24
C THR A 177 -40.13 14.30 -8.37
N ASP A 178 -39.85 13.53 -9.43
CA ASP A 178 -40.79 13.29 -10.54
C ASP A 178 -42.08 12.61 -10.02
N SER A 179 -41.95 11.62 -9.13
CA SER A 179 -43.10 10.97 -8.48
C SER A 179 -43.91 11.93 -7.60
N LYS A 180 -43.26 12.79 -6.80
CA LYS A 180 -43.95 13.78 -5.97
C LYS A 180 -44.73 14.78 -6.82
N ARG A 181 -44.14 15.26 -7.92
CA ARG A 181 -44.81 16.16 -8.88
C ARG A 181 -46.06 15.51 -9.47
N LEU A 182 -46.00 14.23 -9.82
CA LEU A 182 -47.16 13.48 -10.31
C LEU A 182 -48.26 13.37 -9.25
N ILE A 183 -47.91 13.03 -8.01
CA ILE A 183 -48.89 12.92 -6.90
C ILE A 183 -49.58 14.26 -6.66
N MET A 184 -48.83 15.35 -6.65
CA MET A 184 -49.41 16.70 -6.52
C MET A 184 -50.38 17.01 -7.66
N ALA A 185 -50.02 16.67 -8.91
CA ALA A 185 -50.89 16.89 -10.06
C ALA A 185 -52.20 16.06 -9.99
N ILE A 186 -52.14 14.84 -9.46
CA ILE A 186 -53.32 13.99 -9.24
C ILE A 186 -54.19 14.55 -8.11
N ALA A 187 -53.58 14.92 -6.99
CA ALA A 187 -54.29 15.45 -5.82
C ALA A 187 -55.00 16.79 -6.10
N SER A 188 -54.57 17.49 -7.15
CA SER A 188 -55.15 18.77 -7.58
C SER A 188 -56.34 18.62 -8.53
N CYS A 189 -56.73 17.40 -8.95
CA CYS A 189 -57.75 17.16 -9.98
C CYS A 189 -58.91 16.26 -9.53
N GLU A 190 -60.14 16.80 -9.52
CA GLU A 190 -61.38 16.00 -9.50
C GLU A 190 -61.74 15.51 -10.92
N TYR A 191 -61.70 14.19 -11.19
CA TYR A 191 -62.49 13.51 -12.25
C TYR A 191 -62.25 11.97 -12.25
N PRO A 192 -63.25 11.11 -12.01
CA PRO A 192 -63.08 9.67 -11.75
C PRO A 192 -62.44 8.83 -12.87
N ARG A 193 -62.45 9.32 -14.12
CA ARG A 193 -61.93 8.58 -15.29
C ARG A 193 -60.40 8.56 -15.38
N VAL A 194 -59.76 9.63 -14.91
CA VAL A 194 -58.29 9.71 -14.87
C VAL A 194 -57.74 8.76 -13.80
N SER A 195 -58.47 8.61 -12.69
CA SER A 195 -58.16 7.66 -11.63
C SER A 195 -58.18 6.21 -12.11
N GLN A 196 -59.17 5.83 -12.93
CA GLN A 196 -59.27 4.46 -13.47
C GLN A 196 -58.10 4.09 -14.39
N LEU A 197 -57.65 5.03 -15.22
CA LEU A 197 -56.52 4.85 -16.13
C LEU A 197 -55.18 4.77 -15.41
N ILE A 198 -54.99 5.62 -14.39
CA ILE A 198 -53.84 5.52 -13.49
C ILE A 198 -53.81 4.14 -12.82
N GLY A 199 -54.96 3.62 -12.37
CA GLY A 199 -55.08 2.31 -11.71
C GLY A 199 -54.78 1.10 -12.61
N VAL A 200 -55.12 1.16 -13.89
CA VAL A 200 -54.77 0.09 -14.85
C VAL A 200 -53.28 0.10 -15.15
N ALA A 201 -52.72 1.27 -15.38
CA ALA A 201 -51.32 1.42 -15.71
C ALA A 201 -50.38 1.04 -14.55
N LEU A 202 -50.78 1.34 -13.30
CA LEU A 202 -50.08 0.88 -12.11
C LEU A 202 -50.08 -0.66 -11.98
N ARG A 203 -51.19 -1.34 -12.31
CA ARG A 203 -51.28 -2.81 -12.25
C ARG A 203 -50.38 -3.53 -13.25
N GLN A 204 -50.01 -2.87 -14.34
CA GLN A 204 -49.10 -3.41 -15.35
C GLN A 204 -47.62 -3.18 -15.02
N GLY A 205 -47.30 -2.66 -13.83
CA GLY A 205 -45.92 -2.29 -13.48
C GLY A 205 -45.35 -1.21 -14.40
N ALA A 206 -46.24 -0.48 -15.07
CA ALA A 206 -45.86 0.50 -16.04
C ALA A 206 -45.16 1.63 -15.28
N SER A 207 -43.96 2.02 -15.75
CA SER A 207 -43.26 3.14 -15.14
C SER A 207 -44.20 4.35 -15.08
N TRP A 208 -44.00 5.29 -14.14
CA TRP A 208 -44.83 6.50 -14.05
C TRP A 208 -45.02 7.20 -15.41
N ARG A 209 -44.03 7.09 -16.31
CA ARG A 209 -44.11 7.54 -17.70
C ARG A 209 -45.16 6.79 -18.51
N ALA A 210 -45.16 5.47 -18.44
CA ALA A 210 -46.15 4.66 -19.14
C ALA A 210 -47.56 4.90 -18.58
N ILE A 211 -47.69 5.16 -17.27
CA ILE A 211 -48.95 5.58 -16.64
C ILE A 211 -49.45 6.90 -17.23
N ILE A 212 -48.58 7.89 -17.33
CA ILE A 212 -48.92 9.17 -17.97
C ILE A 212 -49.26 8.99 -19.45
N MET A 213 -48.50 8.19 -20.20
CA MET A 213 -48.78 7.95 -21.62
C MET A 213 -50.15 7.29 -21.83
N MET A 214 -50.55 6.41 -20.92
CA MET A 214 -51.89 5.82 -20.94
C MET A 214 -52.97 6.87 -20.69
N ILE A 215 -52.81 7.73 -19.67
CA ILE A 215 -53.75 8.84 -19.41
C ILE A 215 -53.86 9.73 -20.65
N GLN A 216 -52.74 10.09 -21.27
CA GLN A 216 -52.72 10.92 -22.49
C GLN A 216 -53.45 10.26 -23.65
N GLY A 217 -53.15 8.99 -23.94
CA GLY A 217 -53.81 8.26 -25.02
C GLY A 217 -55.33 8.12 -24.81
N ALA A 218 -55.80 8.07 -23.55
CA ALA A 218 -57.22 8.06 -23.26
C ALA A 218 -57.91 9.42 -23.46
N VAL A 219 -57.22 10.52 -23.13
CA VAL A 219 -57.72 11.88 -23.40
C VAL A 219 -57.81 12.15 -24.90
N GLU A 220 -56.80 11.74 -25.68
CA GLU A 220 -56.79 11.86 -27.14
C GLU A 220 -57.95 11.10 -27.79
N LYS A 221 -58.18 9.85 -27.39
CA LYS A 221 -59.31 9.06 -27.89
C LYS A 221 -60.67 9.69 -27.57
N LEU A 222 -60.83 10.25 -26.36
CA LEU A 222 -62.04 10.98 -25.98
C LEU A 222 -62.24 12.24 -26.83
N SER A 223 -61.16 12.95 -27.17
CA SER A 223 -61.23 14.16 -28.01
C SER A 223 -61.64 13.86 -29.46
N HIS A 224 -61.17 12.74 -30.02
CA HIS A 224 -61.52 12.33 -31.39
C HIS A 224 -62.97 11.83 -31.51
N SER A 225 -63.54 11.34 -30.40
CA SER A 225 -64.96 10.92 -30.33
C SER A 225 -65.96 12.07 -30.16
N ARG A 226 -65.51 13.32 -30.03
CA ARG A 226 -66.37 14.47 -29.72
C ARG A 226 -66.86 15.20 -30.98
N GLY A 227 -67.62 14.48 -31.80
CA GLY A 227 -68.54 15.05 -32.78
C GLY A 227 -69.97 15.26 -32.24
N TYR A 228 -70.15 15.30 -30.92
CA TYR A 228 -71.44 15.61 -30.30
C TYR A 228 -71.55 17.11 -30.06
N THR A 229 -72.39 17.74 -30.87
CA THR A 229 -72.75 19.16 -30.80
C THR A 229 -73.53 19.47 -29.53
N THR A 230 -73.44 20.72 -29.05
CA THR A 230 -74.17 21.22 -27.86
C THR A 230 -75.68 20.93 -27.91
N LYS A 231 -76.24 20.79 -29.11
CA LYS A 231 -77.63 20.39 -29.37
C LYS A 231 -77.99 19.00 -28.82
N ASP A 232 -77.07 18.05 -28.81
CA ASP A 232 -77.33 16.69 -28.36
C ASP A 232 -77.40 16.60 -26.82
N PHE A 233 -76.72 17.53 -26.13
CA PHE A 233 -76.79 17.66 -24.68
C PHE A 233 -78.09 18.33 -24.21
N GLU A 234 -78.62 19.27 -24.99
CA GLU A 234 -79.93 19.89 -24.71
C GLU A 234 -81.09 18.92 -25.00
N LEU A 235 -80.96 18.08 -26.03
CA LEU A 235 -81.94 17.04 -26.35
C LEU A 235 -82.05 15.97 -25.23
N ALA A 236 -80.92 15.60 -24.62
CA ALA A 236 -80.91 14.65 -23.51
C ALA A 236 -81.49 15.20 -22.20
N ARG A 237 -81.75 16.52 -22.11
CA ARG A 237 -82.32 17.18 -20.93
C ARG A 237 -83.85 17.36 -21.03
N LEU A 238 -84.46 16.92 -22.12
CA LEU A 238 -85.90 17.05 -22.41
C LEU A 238 -86.64 15.70 -22.41
N VAL A 239 -86.02 14.63 -21.92
CA VAL A 239 -86.66 13.34 -21.63
C VAL A 239 -86.42 13.02 -20.16
#